data_AF-X1W1S6-F1
#
_entry.id   AF-X1W1S6-F1
#
_cell.length_a   1.000
_cell.length_b   1.000
_cell.length_c   1.000
_cell.angle_alpha   90.00
_cell.angle_beta   90.00
_cell.angle_gamma   90.00
#
_symmetry.space_group_name_H-M   'P 1'
#
loop_
_entity.id
_entity.type
_entity.pdbx_description
1 polymer ?
#
loop_
_entity_poly.entity_id
_entity_poly.type
_entity_poly.pdbx_seq_one_letter_code
_entity_poly.pdbx_strand_id
1 'polypeptide(L)'
;TGQLVPEGSTPLSSIESDLGEVTDAEKASIWNFVLPLFTLIGVGIWAIWYTGGGGTGKSLMDALADTEVDIALTWAAFAMTVVGLILALIHGMSLKECEKTVLCGFKTMLPAVLIMVLAWSIGTVCSSLGTADFVV
;
A
#
# COMPACT_ATOMS: atom_id res chain seq x y z
N THR A 1 -26.11 25.44 -13.18
CA THR A 1 -24.71 25.32 -12.73
C THR A 1 -24.40 23.84 -12.57
N GLY A 2 -23.55 23.27 -13.42
CA GLY A 2 -23.30 21.83 -13.53
C GLY A 2 -22.46 21.23 -12.39
N GLN A 3 -22.70 21.64 -11.15
CA GLN A 3 -21.99 21.11 -9.99
C GLN A 3 -22.74 19.89 -9.46
N LEU A 4 -22.06 18.73 -9.44
CA LEU A 4 -22.59 17.44 -8.96
C LEU A 4 -22.56 17.32 -7.43
N VAL A 5 -21.86 18.24 -6.75
CA VAL A 5 -21.64 18.24 -5.30
C VAL A 5 -22.13 19.58 -4.74
N PRO A 6 -23.04 19.58 -3.73
CA PRO A 6 -23.52 20.80 -3.10
C PRO A 6 -22.40 21.58 -2.39
N GLU A 7 -22.41 22.92 -2.51
CA GLU A 7 -21.47 23.79 -1.80
C GLU A 7 -21.53 23.56 -0.28
N GLY A 8 -20.39 23.23 0.33
CA GLY A 8 -20.27 22.94 1.77
C GLY A 8 -20.46 21.48 2.18
N SER A 9 -20.67 20.55 1.24
CA SER A 9 -20.69 19.11 1.55
C SER A 9 -19.28 18.52 1.62
N THR A 10 -19.08 17.54 2.52
CA THR A 10 -17.84 16.76 2.65
C THR A 10 -18.08 15.36 2.07
N PRO A 11 -17.63 15.09 0.83
CA PRO A 11 -17.79 13.77 0.22
C PRO A 11 -17.08 12.70 1.03
N LEU A 12 -17.70 11.52 1.12
CA LEU A 12 -17.14 10.37 1.85
C LEU A 12 -15.79 9.89 1.28
N SER A 13 -15.54 10.16 -0.02
CA SER A 13 -14.31 9.84 -0.73
C SER A 13 -13.89 11.07 -1.54
N SER A 14 -13.25 12.03 -0.88
CA SER A 14 -12.75 13.26 -1.51
C SER A 14 -11.28 13.09 -1.94
N ILE A 15 -10.96 11.95 -2.55
CA ILE A 15 -9.59 11.55 -2.93
C ILE A 15 -8.92 12.63 -3.79
N GLU A 16 -9.66 13.23 -4.72
CA GLU A 16 -9.17 14.32 -5.58
C GLU A 16 -8.80 15.59 -4.80
N SER A 17 -9.50 15.87 -3.70
CA SER A 17 -9.16 17.01 -2.82
C SER A 17 -8.04 16.70 -1.82
N ASP A 18 -7.91 15.43 -1.42
CA ASP A 18 -6.89 14.97 -0.48
C ASP A 18 -5.49 14.93 -1.13
N LEU A 19 -5.41 14.51 -2.41
CA LEU A 19 -4.14 14.43 -3.13
C LEU A 19 -3.54 15.79 -3.54
N GLY A 20 -4.30 16.88 -3.51
CA GLY A 20 -3.83 18.22 -3.84
C GLY A 20 -3.54 18.45 -5.33
N GLU A 21 -3.15 19.68 -5.69
CA GLU A 21 -2.80 20.04 -7.07
C GLU A 21 -1.43 19.46 -7.46
N VAL A 22 -1.32 18.96 -8.69
CA VAL A 22 -0.10 18.36 -9.22
C VAL A 22 1.00 19.42 -9.29
N THR A 23 2.04 19.29 -8.45
CA THR A 23 3.21 20.16 -8.50
C THR A 23 4.02 19.80 -9.75
N ASP A 24 4.04 20.70 -10.74
CA ASP A 24 4.77 20.58 -12.01
C ASP A 24 4.42 19.35 -12.86
N ALA A 25 3.23 19.35 -13.49
CA ALA A 25 2.83 18.33 -14.47
C ALA A 25 3.84 18.16 -15.64
N GLU A 26 4.61 19.20 -15.96
CA GLU A 26 5.63 19.18 -17.03
C GLU A 26 6.87 18.31 -16.69
N LYS A 27 7.13 18.04 -15.41
CA LYS A 27 8.25 17.19 -14.94
C LYS A 27 7.81 15.81 -14.47
N ALA A 28 6.53 15.47 -14.62
CA ALA A 28 5.99 14.18 -14.24
C ALA A 28 6.59 13.07 -15.13
N SER A 29 7.64 12.43 -14.63
CA SER A 29 8.27 11.29 -15.27
C SER A 29 7.63 9.99 -14.80
N ILE A 30 7.31 9.09 -15.74
CA ILE A 30 6.81 7.73 -15.44
C ILE A 30 7.73 7.00 -14.45
N TRP A 31 9.02 7.34 -14.48
CA TRP A 31 10.06 6.77 -13.62
C TRP A 31 9.84 7.04 -12.14
N ASN A 32 9.15 8.13 -11.78
CA ASN A 32 8.83 8.43 -10.37
C ASN A 32 7.86 7.41 -9.76
N PHE A 33 7.07 6.74 -10.58
CA PHE A 33 6.18 5.64 -10.15
C PHE A 33 6.85 4.28 -10.29
N VAL A 34 7.55 4.05 -11.41
CA VAL A 34 8.16 2.75 -11.71
C VAL A 34 9.29 2.40 -10.75
N LEU A 35 10.14 3.36 -10.35
CA LEU A 35 11.28 3.10 -9.46
C LEU A 35 10.86 2.61 -8.07
N PRO A 36 9.94 3.27 -7.33
CA PRO A 36 9.45 2.76 -6.05
C PRO A 36 8.77 1.38 -6.20
N LEU A 37 7.99 1.17 -7.26
CA LEU A 37 7.31 -0.10 -7.50
C LEU A 37 8.29 -1.25 -7.76
N PHE A 38 9.30 -1.02 -8.60
CA PHE A 38 10.31 -2.02 -8.89
C PHE A 38 11.14 -2.34 -7.65
N THR A 39 11.44 -1.33 -6.83
CA THR A 39 12.13 -1.51 -5.54
C THR A 39 11.31 -2.40 -4.60
N LEU A 40 9.99 -2.19 -4.50
CA LEU A 40 9.12 -3.04 -3.68
C LEU A 40 9.16 -4.50 -4.12
N ILE A 41 9.03 -4.75 -5.43
CA ILE A 41 9.06 -6.12 -5.97
C ILE A 41 10.42 -6.76 -5.73
N GLY A 42 11.52 -6.05 -6.03
CA GLY A 42 12.88 -6.54 -5.87
C GLY A 42 13.23 -6.85 -4.41
N VAL A 43 12.97 -5.90 -3.50
CA VAL A 43 13.21 -6.08 -2.07
C VAL A 43 12.26 -7.12 -1.48
N GLY A 44 11.01 -7.20 -1.94
CA GLY A 44 10.06 -8.22 -1.50
C GLY A 44 10.52 -9.63 -1.85
N ILE A 45 10.92 -9.88 -3.10
CA ILE A 45 11.45 -11.19 -3.52
C ILE A 45 12.73 -11.54 -2.73
N TRP A 46 13.62 -10.57 -2.56
CA TRP A 46 14.84 -10.76 -1.78
C TRP A 46 14.55 -11.06 -0.30
N ALA A 47 13.61 -10.32 0.30
CA ALA A 47 13.25 -10.47 1.71
C ALA A 47 12.54 -11.81 1.96
N ILE A 48 11.65 -12.24 1.07
CA ILE A 48 11.02 -13.57 1.10
C ILE A 48 12.08 -14.66 1.03
N TRP A 49 13.02 -14.55 0.08
CA TRP A 49 14.11 -15.53 -0.03
C TRP A 49 15.00 -15.55 1.22
N TYR A 50 15.27 -14.39 1.81
CA TYR A 50 16.09 -14.26 3.01
C TYR A 50 15.40 -14.83 4.25
N THR A 51 14.14 -14.46 4.52
CA THR A 51 13.40 -14.92 5.70
C THR A 51 12.97 -16.37 5.58
N GLY A 52 12.73 -16.88 4.37
CA GLY A 52 12.44 -18.30 4.09
C GLY A 52 13.64 -19.25 4.21
N GLY A 53 14.84 -18.76 4.51
CA GLY A 53 16.02 -19.61 4.65
C GLY A 53 16.70 -19.97 3.33
N GLY A 54 16.57 -19.13 2.30
CA GLY A 54 17.36 -19.29 1.07
C GLY A 54 18.87 -19.31 1.30
N GLY A 55 19.35 -18.65 2.37
CA GLY A 55 20.75 -18.68 2.80
C GLY A 55 21.22 -20.03 3.36
N THR A 56 20.30 -20.94 3.73
CA THR A 56 20.64 -22.29 4.23
C THR A 56 20.56 -23.37 3.14
N GLY A 57 20.35 -22.97 1.88
CA GLY A 57 20.36 -23.88 0.72
C GLY A 57 19.04 -24.60 0.46
N LYS A 58 17.94 -24.16 1.10
CA LYS A 58 16.59 -24.65 0.79
C LYS A 58 16.19 -24.32 -0.64
N SER A 59 15.38 -25.18 -1.26
CA SER A 59 14.83 -24.91 -2.57
C SER A 59 13.95 -23.65 -2.52
N LEU A 60 13.81 -22.96 -3.65
CA LEU A 60 13.03 -21.72 -3.74
C LEU A 60 11.56 -21.94 -3.32
N MET A 61 11.04 -23.16 -3.54
CA MET A 61 9.70 -23.57 -3.11
C MET A 61 9.61 -23.75 -1.58
N ASP A 62 10.60 -24.39 -0.97
CA ASP A 62 10.61 -24.60 0.49
C ASP A 62 10.85 -23.29 1.24
N ALA A 63 11.67 -22.40 0.66
CA ALA A 63 11.88 -21.08 1.21
C ALA A 63 10.58 -20.29 1.24
N LEU A 64 9.80 -20.29 0.15
CA LEU A 64 8.48 -19.64 0.09
C LEU A 64 7.49 -20.22 1.11
N ALA A 65 7.54 -21.52 1.36
CA ALA A 65 6.64 -22.18 2.31
C ALA A 65 6.95 -21.80 3.78
N ASP A 66 8.23 -21.68 4.12
CA ASP A 66 8.69 -21.32 5.48
C ASP A 66 8.91 -19.81 5.67
N THR A 67 8.55 -18.97 4.70
CA THR A 67 8.78 -17.53 4.76
C THR A 67 7.87 -16.84 5.78
N GLU A 68 8.47 -16.00 6.62
CA GLU A 68 7.74 -14.98 7.40
C GLU A 68 7.38 -13.79 6.51
N VAL A 69 6.17 -13.86 5.93
CA VAL A 69 5.67 -12.92 4.91
C VAL A 69 5.45 -11.52 5.47
N ASP A 70 5.08 -11.40 6.73
CA ASP A 70 4.88 -10.14 7.45
C ASP A 70 6.18 -9.33 7.56
N ILE A 71 7.30 -9.98 7.92
CA ILE A 71 8.61 -9.34 7.97
C ILE A 71 9.07 -8.95 6.56
N ALA A 72 8.90 -9.84 5.58
CA ALA A 72 9.32 -9.58 4.21
C ALA A 72 8.59 -8.38 3.57
N LEU A 73 7.27 -8.31 3.76
CA LEU A 73 6.45 -7.19 3.29
C LEU A 73 6.81 -5.89 4.00
N THR A 74 7.16 -5.93 5.29
CA THR A 74 7.57 -4.73 6.04
C THR A 74 8.86 -4.13 5.47
N TRP A 75 9.86 -4.97 5.15
CA TRP A 75 11.09 -4.52 4.50
C TRP A 75 10.85 -3.96 3.09
N ALA A 76 9.99 -4.61 2.30
CA ALA A 76 9.64 -4.15 0.97
C ALA A 76 8.91 -2.80 0.99
N ALA A 77 7.94 -2.63 1.90
CA ALA A 77 7.20 -1.39 2.09
C ALA A 77 8.13 -0.25 2.54
N PHE A 78 9.01 -0.52 3.51
CA PHE A 78 9.98 0.45 3.99
C PHE A 78 10.92 0.91 2.85
N ALA A 79 11.46 -0.02 2.06
CA ALA A 79 12.32 0.32 0.93
C ALA A 79 11.61 1.17 -0.13
N MET A 80 10.36 0.84 -0.47
CA MET A 80 9.54 1.64 -1.39
C MET A 80 9.34 3.06 -0.87
N THR A 81 8.99 3.21 0.41
CA THR A 81 8.78 4.52 1.04
C THR A 81 10.05 5.36 1.04
N VAL A 82 11.21 4.76 1.34
CA VAL A 82 12.50 5.45 1.31
C VAL A 82 12.84 5.93 -0.10
N VAL A 83 12.65 5.10 -1.13
CA VAL A 83 12.88 5.50 -2.52
C VAL A 83 11.93 6.63 -2.94
N GLY A 84 10.65 6.55 -2.57
CA GLY A 84 9.68 7.62 -2.81
C GLY A 84 10.08 8.94 -2.13
N LEU A 85 10.56 8.89 -0.89
CA LEU A 85 11.08 10.05 -0.16
C LEU A 85 12.30 10.66 -0.84
N ILE A 86 13.26 9.84 -1.26
CA ILE A 86 14.46 10.31 -1.97
C ILE A 86 14.06 11.03 -3.27
N LEU A 87 13.12 10.45 -4.04
CA LEU A 87 12.61 11.07 -5.27
C LEU A 87 11.90 12.40 -4.97
N ALA A 88 11.08 12.47 -3.92
CA ALA A 88 10.40 13.70 -3.51
C ALA A 88 11.39 14.82 -3.14
N LEU A 89 12.47 14.46 -2.42
CA LEU A 89 13.53 15.42 -2.07
C LEU A 89 14.31 15.89 -3.30
N ILE A 90 14.62 15.01 -4.26
CA ILE A 90 15.29 15.38 -5.52
C ILE A 90 14.43 16.36 -6.34
N HIS A 91 13.10 16.21 -6.28
CA HIS A 91 12.17 17.13 -6.97
C HIS A 91 11.96 18.46 -6.21
N GLY A 92 12.63 18.66 -5.07
CA GLY A 92 12.60 19.92 -4.33
C GLY A 92 11.44 20.05 -3.33
N MET A 93 10.74 18.95 -3.02
CA MET A 93 9.68 18.94 -2.02
C MET A 93 10.27 19.09 -0.62
N SER A 94 9.65 19.93 0.22
CA SER A 94 10.07 20.08 1.61
C SER A 94 9.73 18.83 2.44
N LEU A 95 10.46 18.60 3.54
CA LEU A 95 10.17 17.48 4.45
C LEU A 95 8.74 17.50 4.99
N LYS A 96 8.19 18.70 5.20
CA LYS A 96 6.82 18.90 5.70
C LYS A 96 5.77 18.49 4.67
N GLU A 97 6.03 18.75 3.39
CA GLU A 97 5.18 18.30 2.31
C GLU A 97 5.28 16.78 2.11
N CYS A 98 6.49 16.21 2.22
CA CYS A 98 6.67 14.76 2.18
C CYS A 98 5.85 14.05 3.28
N GLU A 99 5.92 14.55 4.52
CA GLU A 99 5.13 14.03 5.64
C GLU A 99 3.63 14.12 5.36
N LYS A 100 3.15 15.28 4.89
CA LYS A 100 1.75 15.49 4.54
C LYS A 100 1.30 14.51 3.44
N THR A 101 2.13 14.27 2.42
CA THR A 101 1.84 13.34 1.33
C THR A 101 1.75 11.90 1.84
N VAL A 102 2.67 11.47 2.71
CA VAL A 102 2.61 10.12 3.32
C VAL A 102 1.34 9.95 4.17
N LEU A 103 1.01 10.94 5.01
CA LEU A 103 -0.19 10.91 5.84
C LEU A 103 -1.47 10.94 5.00
N CYS A 104 -1.47 11.70 3.90
CA CYS A 104 -2.57 11.70 2.94
C CYS A 104 -2.74 10.32 2.29
N GLY A 105 -1.66 9.72 1.80
CA GLY A 105 -1.69 8.37 1.22
C GLY A 105 -2.19 7.31 2.21
N PHE A 106 -1.84 7.42 3.49
CA PHE A 106 -2.39 6.53 4.52
C PHE A 106 -3.91 6.73 4.68
N LYS A 107 -4.40 7.97 4.71
CA LYS A 107 -5.84 8.27 4.82
C LYS A 107 -6.64 7.71 3.66
N THR A 108 -6.12 7.77 2.43
CA THR A 108 -6.82 7.24 1.25
C THR A 108 -6.92 5.71 1.25
N MET A 109 -6.04 5.01 1.98
CA MET A 109 -6.07 3.56 2.14
C MET A 109 -6.98 3.07 3.28
N LEU A 110 -7.34 3.94 4.24
CA LEU A 110 -8.18 3.58 5.39
C LEU A 110 -9.52 2.91 4.98
N PRO A 111 -10.29 3.41 3.99
CA PRO A 111 -11.54 2.78 3.59
C PRO A 111 -11.36 1.34 3.11
N ALA A 112 -10.27 1.04 2.40
CA ALA A 112 -9.97 -0.29 1.91
C ALA A 112 -9.64 -1.25 3.06
N VAL A 113 -8.82 -0.80 4.02
CA VAL A 113 -8.48 -1.60 5.21
C VAL A 113 -9.73 -1.87 6.06
N LEU A 114 -10.62 -0.90 6.22
CA LEU A 114 -11.89 -1.08 6.91
C LEU A 114 -12.74 -2.18 6.27
N ILE A 115 -12.87 -2.17 4.94
CA ILE A 115 -13.60 -3.22 4.21
C ILE A 115 -12.95 -4.60 4.40
N MET A 116 -11.62 -4.69 4.33
CA MET A 116 -10.88 -5.94 4.55
C MET A 116 -11.12 -6.53 5.94
N VAL A 117 -11.08 -5.69 6.99
CA VAL A 117 -11.32 -6.13 8.36
C VAL A 117 -12.78 -6.56 8.56
N LEU A 118 -13.74 -5.83 8.00
CA LEU A 118 -15.16 -6.21 8.05
C LEU A 118 -15.41 -7.53 7.32
N ALA A 119 -14.79 -7.74 6.15
CA ALA A 119 -14.89 -8.98 5.39
C ALA A 119 -14.40 -10.19 6.18
N TRP A 120 -13.23 -10.08 6.82
CA TRP A 120 -12.71 -11.13 7.70
C TRP A 120 -13.59 -11.34 8.93
N SER A 121 -14.13 -10.28 9.51
CA SER A 121 -15.05 -10.38 10.66
C SER A 121 -16.34 -11.13 10.31
N ILE A 122 -16.93 -10.87 9.13
CA ILE A 122 -18.11 -11.60 8.68
C ILE A 122 -17.75 -13.06 8.37
N GLY A 123 -16.61 -13.30 7.72
CA GLY A 123 -16.14 -14.66 7.44
C GLY A 123 -15.97 -15.51 8.70
N THR A 124 -15.38 -14.95 9.76
CA THR A 124 -15.19 -15.66 11.04
C THR A 124 -16.50 -15.91 11.76
N VAL A 125 -17.45 -14.95 11.73
CA VAL A 125 -18.77 -15.12 12.33
C VAL A 125 -19.59 -16.19 11.59
N CYS A 126 -19.61 -16.19 10.26
CA CYS A 126 -20.28 -17.22 9.47
C CYS A 126 -19.66 -18.61 9.71
N SER A 127 -18.33 -18.70 9.80
CA SER A 127 -17.64 -19.95 10.15
C SER A 127 -18.01 -20.44 11.56
N SER A 128 -18.20 -19.52 12.52
CA SER A 128 -18.53 -19.86 13.91
C SER A 128 -19.99 -20.31 14.08
N LEU A 129 -20.91 -19.76 13.29
CA LEU A 129 -22.33 -20.16 13.31
C LEU A 129 -22.61 -21.45 12.53
N GLY A 130 -21.63 -22.01 11.80
CA GLY A 130 -21.84 -23.20 10.98
C GLY A 130 -22.80 -22.96 9.80
N THR A 131 -23.03 -21.71 9.40
CA THR A 131 -23.92 -21.41 8.26
C THR A 131 -23.39 -21.96 6.94
N ALA A 132 -22.11 -22.28 6.85
CA ALA A 132 -21.52 -22.99 5.71
C ALA A 132 -22.17 -24.36 5.46
N ASP A 133 -22.63 -25.05 6.50
CA ASP A 133 -23.25 -26.39 6.39
C ASP A 133 -24.73 -26.33 5.99
N PHE A 134 -25.38 -25.16 6.12
CA PHE A 134 -26.80 -24.96 5.80
C PHE A 134 -27.04 -24.32 4.42
N VAL A 135 -25.97 -23.90 3.73
CA VAL A 135 -26.01 -23.28 2.38
C VAL A 135 -25.33 -24.22 1.38
N VAL A 136 -25.70 -25.50 1.42
CA VAL A 136 -25.42 -26.51 0.40
C VAL A 136 -26.73 -26.93 -0.25
#